data_AF-T0FG49-F1
#
_entry.id   AF-T0FG49-F1
#
_cell.length_a   1.000
_cell.length_b   1.000
_cell.length_c   1.000
_cell.angle_alpha   90.00
_cell.angle_beta   90.00
_cell.angle_gamma   90.00
#
_symmetry.space_group_name_H-M   'P 1'
#
loop_
_entity.id
_entity.type
_entity.pdbx_description
1 polymer ?
#
loop_
_entity_poly.entity_id
_entity_poly.type
_entity_poly.pdbx_seq_one_letter_code
_entity_poly.pdbx_strand_id
1 'polypeptide(L)' 'MNTILNYIIPHACGLGLIATGWYISILNVGLTRFTENVLITKWTLSGLSMIVVGAYLPEIWIRIRNLFKRK' A
#
# COMPACT_ATOMS: atom_id res chain seq x y z
N MET A 1 -2.35 25.46 4.61
CA MET A 1 -2.95 24.12 4.44
C MET A 1 -3.20 23.53 5.82
N ASN A 2 -4.45 23.27 6.19
CA ASN A 2 -4.83 22.86 7.56
C ASN A 2 -4.00 21.66 8.02
N THR A 3 -3.49 21.72 9.26
CA THR A 3 -2.64 20.69 9.87
C THR A 3 -3.22 19.29 9.74
N ILE A 4 -4.56 19.19 9.78
CA ILE A 4 -5.34 17.96 9.64
C ILE A 4 -5.20 17.35 8.22
N LEU A 5 -5.35 18.15 7.16
CA LEU A 5 -5.22 17.68 5.78
C LEU A 5 -3.81 17.11 5.51
N ASN A 6 -2.79 17.68 6.17
CA ASN A 6 -1.43 17.20 6.06
C ASN A 6 -1.19 15.79 6.63
N TYR A 7 -2.03 15.34 7.56
CA TYR A 7 -1.99 13.97 8.11
C TYR A 7 -2.92 13.02 7.35
N ILE A 8 -4.05 13.51 6.87
CA ILE A 8 -5.04 12.68 6.15
C ILE A 8 -4.51 12.27 4.78
N ILE A 9 -3.86 13.18 4.03
CA ILE A 9 -3.40 12.89 2.65
C ILE A 9 -2.44 11.68 2.59
N PRO A 10 -1.39 11.59 3.43
CA PRO A 10 -0.49 10.42 3.40
C PRO A 10 -1.20 9.12 3.75
N HIS A 11 -2.12 9.15 4.73
CA HIS A 11 -2.89 7.97 5.13
C HIS A 11 -3.87 7.53 4.04
N ALA A 12 -4.56 8.47 3.39
CA ALA A 12 -5.45 8.17 2.28
C ALA A 12 -4.68 7.58 1.09
N CYS A 13 -3.49 8.11 0.80
CA CYS A 13 -2.60 7.56 -0.24
C CYS A 13 -2.13 6.14 0.11
N GLY A 14 -1.68 5.91 1.36
CA GLY A 14 -1.28 4.60 1.84
C GLY A 14 -2.43 3.59 1.80
N LEU A 15 -3.63 3.98 2.20
CA LEU A 15 -4.83 3.15 2.14
C LEU A 15 -5.21 2.79 0.70
N GLY A 16 -5.06 3.72 -0.25
CA GLY A 16 -5.25 3.43 -1.68
C GLY A 16 -4.28 2.37 -2.21
N LEU A 17 -3.00 2.44 -1.82
CA LEU A 17 -1.99 1.43 -2.18
C LEU A 17 -2.29 0.06 -1.58
N ILE A 18 -2.76 0.02 -0.32
CA ILE A 18 -3.17 -1.21 0.35
C ILE A 18 -4.38 -1.83 -0.37
N ALA A 19 -5.42 -1.03 -0.65
CA ALA A 19 -6.63 -1.50 -1.29
C ALA A 19 -6.37 -2.06 -2.70
N THR A 20 -5.49 -1.40 -3.46
CA THR A 20 -5.10 -1.86 -4.80
C THR A 20 -4.22 -3.11 -4.76
N GLY A 21 -3.25 -3.19 -3.85
CA GLY A 21 -2.43 -4.39 -3.66
C GLY A 21 -3.22 -5.61 -3.17
N TRP A 22 -4.22 -5.37 -2.31
CA TRP A 22 -5.19 -6.37 -1.87
C TRP A 22 -6.06 -6.87 -3.03
N TYR A 23 -6.61 -5.95 -3.82
CA TYR A 23 -7.44 -6.29 -4.99
C TYR A 23 -6.67 -7.16 -6.00
N ILE A 24 -5.42 -6.79 -6.32
CA ILE A 24 -4.55 -7.58 -7.22
C ILE A 24 -4.31 -8.98 -6.65
N SER A 25 -4.04 -9.08 -5.35
CA SER A 25 -3.79 -10.36 -4.69
C SER A 25 -5.02 -11.27 -4.73
N ILE A 26 -6.22 -10.75 -4.43
CA ILE A 26 -7.46 -11.52 -4.47
C ILE A 26 -7.81 -11.95 -5.89
N LEU A 27 -7.74 -11.04 -6.87
CA LEU A 27 -8.05 -11.40 -8.25
C LEU A 27 -7.13 -12.50 -8.74
N ASN A 28 -5.83 -12.37 -8.49
CA ASN A 28 -4.90 -13.36 -9.02
C ASN A 28 -5.08 -14.71 -8.32
N VAL A 29 -5.24 -14.78 -7.00
CA VAL A 29 -5.54 -16.07 -6.33
C VAL A 29 -6.91 -16.62 -6.78
N GLY A 30 -7.92 -15.76 -6.89
CA GLY A 30 -9.29 -16.13 -7.26
C GLY A 30 -9.40 -16.68 -8.68
N LEU A 31 -8.66 -16.13 -9.63
CA LEU A 31 -8.62 -16.62 -11.01
C LEU A 31 -7.73 -17.87 -11.15
N THR A 32 -6.56 -17.87 -10.51
CA THR A 32 -5.59 -18.97 -10.66
C THR A 32 -6.06 -20.23 -9.95
N ARG A 33 -6.86 -20.16 -8.88
CA ARG A 33 -7.33 -21.36 -8.14
C ARG A 33 -8.11 -22.38 -8.98
N PHE A 34 -8.70 -21.95 -10.10
CA PHE A 34 -9.49 -22.81 -10.97
C PHE A 34 -8.65 -23.46 -12.10
N THR A 35 -7.41 -23.01 -12.27
CA THR A 35 -6.49 -23.46 -13.33
C THR A 35 -5.23 -24.12 -12.74
N GLU A 36 -4.69 -23.59 -11.65
CA GLU A 36 -3.50 -24.12 -10.97
C GLU A 36 -3.67 -24.02 -9.43
N ASN A 37 -3.25 -25.06 -8.69
CA ASN A 37 -3.25 -25.06 -7.21
C ASN A 37 -2.08 -24.25 -6.62
N VAL A 38 -1.71 -23.12 -7.25
CA VAL A 38 -0.57 -22.30 -6.84
C VAL A 38 -1.09 -21.02 -6.19
N LEU A 39 -1.06 -20.98 -4.86
CA LEU A 39 -1.49 -19.83 -4.06
C LEU A 39 -0.50 -18.65 -4.09
N ILE A 40 0.78 -18.92 -4.38
CA ILE A 40 1.85 -17.92 -4.41
C ILE A 40 2.35 -17.77 -5.84
N THR A 41 2.01 -16.64 -6.45
CA THR A 41 2.42 -16.24 -7.79
C THR A 41 3.16 -14.90 -7.75
N LYS A 42 3.89 -14.56 -8.82
CA LYS A 42 4.57 -13.26 -8.95
C LYS A 42 3.64 -12.07 -8.68
N TRP A 43 2.38 -12.17 -9.10
CA TRP A 43 1.35 -11.16 -8.87
C TRP A 43 0.93 -11.03 -7.42
N THR A 44 0.77 -12.14 -6.69
CA THR A 44 0.47 -12.08 -5.24
C THR A 44 1.64 -11.49 -4.45
N LEU A 45 2.88 -11.77 -4.86
CA LEU A 45 4.07 -11.19 -4.24
C LEU A 45 4.16 -9.68 -4.52
N SER A 46 3.81 -9.26 -5.75
CA SER A 46 3.71 -7.85 -6.13
C SER A 46 2.62 -7.12 -5.34
N GLY A 47 1.43 -7.74 -5.21
CA GLY A 47 0.32 -7.19 -4.43
C GLY A 47 0.68 -7.03 -2.96
N LEU A 48 1.36 -8.03 -2.38
CA LEU A 48 1.89 -7.97 -1.02
C LEU A 48 2.91 -6.83 -0.86
N SER A 49 3.84 -6.69 -1.79
CA SER A 49 4.82 -5.61 -1.78
C SER A 49 4.16 -4.23 -1.81
N MET A 50 3.09 -4.07 -2.60
CA MET A 50 2.30 -2.84 -2.64
C MET A 50 1.59 -2.53 -1.32
N ILE A 51 1.04 -3.56 -0.65
CA ILE A 51 0.42 -3.40 0.67
C ILE A 51 1.46 -2.94 1.70
N VAL A 52 2.64 -3.56 1.70
CA VAL A 52 3.74 -3.19 2.62
C VAL A 52 4.16 -1.75 2.38
N VAL A 53 4.42 -1.36 1.13
CA VAL A 53 4.78 0.02 0.79
C VAL A 53 3.67 1.00 1.19
N GLY A 54 2.41 0.67 0.90
CA GLY A 54 1.25 1.48 1.28
C GLY A 54 1.10 1.67 2.79
N ALA A 55 1.42 0.65 3.58
CA ALA A 55 1.35 0.70 5.04
C ALA A 55 2.42 1.62 5.66
N TYR A 56 3.63 1.64 5.11
CA TYR A 56 4.73 2.47 5.63
C TYR A 56 4.81 3.87 5.01
N LEU A 57 4.14 4.11 3.88
CA LEU A 57 4.13 5.40 3.19
C LEU A 57 3.71 6.59 4.10
N PRO A 58 2.66 6.50 4.94
CA PRO A 58 2.27 7.59 5.81
C PRO A 58 3.35 7.96 6.83
N GLU A 59 3.98 6.97 7.46
CA GLU A 59 5.03 7.19 8.46
C GLU A 59 6.27 7.82 7.85
N ILE A 60 6.74 7.28 6.72
CA ILE A 60 7.90 7.79 5.98
C ILE A 60 7.66 9.25 5.59
N TRP A 61 6.47 9.55 5.06
CA TRP A 61 6.09 10.88 4.63
C TRP A 61 6.07 11.89 5.78
N ILE A 62 5.46 11.53 6.91
CA ILE A 62 5.40 12.39 8.10
C ILE A 62 6.82 12.62 8.65
N ARG A 63 7.65 11.58 8.70
CA ARG A 63 9.03 11.66 9.20
C ARG A 63 9.90 12.58 8.35
N ILE A 64 9.86 12.44 7.02
CA ILE A 64 10.59 13.30 6.08
C ILE A 64 10.14 14.76 6.25
N ARG A 65 8.84 15.00 6.32
CA ARG A 65 8.31 16.36 6.48
C ARG A 65 8.75 17.00 7.81
N ASN A 66 8.76 16.24 8.90
CA ASN A 66 9.22 16.72 10.21
C ASN A 66 10.72 17.03 10.22
N LEU A 67 11.53 16.26 9.48
CA LEU A 67 12.96 16.54 9.27
C LEU A 67 13.18 17.89 8.58
N PHE A 68 12.40 18.20 7.53
CA PHE A 68 12.50 19.48 6.82
C PHE A 68 11.99 20.68 7.62
N LYS A 69 11.06 20.50 8.57
CA LYS A 69 10.58 21.59 9.45
C LYS A 69 11.54 21.93 10.60
N ARG A 70 12.48 21.04 10.93
CA ARG A 70 13.48 21.26 11.99
C ARG A 70 14.75 21.95 11.50
N LYS A 71 14.88 22.15 10.19
CA LYS A 71 15.98 22.84 9.53
C LYS A 71 15.53 24.27 9.21
#